data_AF-A0AAU2VJT8-F1
#
_entry.id   AF-A0AAU2VJT8-F1
#
_cell.length_a   1.000
_cell.length_b   1.000
_cell.length_c   1.000
_cell.angle_alpha   90.00
_cell.angle_beta   90.00
_cell.angle_gamma   90.00
#
_symmetry.space_group_name_H-M   'P 1'
#
loop_
_entity.id
_entity.type
_entity.pdbx_description
1 polymer ?
#
loop_
_entity_poly.entity_id
_entity_poly.type
_entity_poly.pdbx_seq_one_letter_code
_entity_poly.pdbx_strand_id
1 'polypeptide(L)'
;MPLPALLPAPLSATASSAVTEAYARLAEVFPGLRAEVLADDESAPDGVGWVGAHELAAGGGALDTFLAWDNAQVLRDYGQQARPDVVASFGLHRYAWPACLLVTVPWFLHRRVPRIPVEDVAFQRASGHLTLRVREFACLPDDPAAALPGARVVADEAALRAEVLASVAEHLGPVLDGFGPRMRRGKRALWGMATDEVVEGLWYIAHLLGEERRAMAELEALLPGTTKPYVGTAGFRELTGPDGESLPTRDRASCCLFYTLRPEDTCVTCPRTCDADRVRKLTPAP
;
A
#
# COMPACT_ATOMS: atom_id res chain seq x y z
N MET A 1 -54.68 -23.05 5.02
CA MET A 1 -53.86 -21.95 5.58
C MET A 1 -52.43 -22.19 5.13
N PRO A 2 -51.85 -21.38 4.22
CA PRO A 2 -50.45 -21.55 3.86
C PRO A 2 -49.58 -21.03 5.01
N LEU A 3 -48.54 -21.79 5.37
CA LEU A 3 -47.50 -21.30 6.28
C LEU A 3 -46.77 -20.13 5.61
N PRO A 4 -46.50 -19.03 6.33
CA PRO A 4 -45.68 -17.96 5.78
C PRO A 4 -44.25 -18.45 5.62
N ALA A 5 -43.72 -18.32 4.40
CA ALA A 5 -42.29 -18.45 4.14
C ALA A 5 -41.56 -17.35 4.92
N LEU A 6 -40.79 -17.75 5.94
CA LEU A 6 -39.82 -16.89 6.59
C LEU A 6 -38.74 -16.53 5.57
N LEU A 7 -38.74 -15.28 5.13
CA LEU A 7 -37.63 -14.67 4.41
C LEU A 7 -36.38 -14.74 5.31
N PRO A 8 -35.18 -15.02 4.75
CA PRO A 8 -33.95 -14.95 5.53
C PRO A 8 -33.79 -13.54 6.10
N ALA A 9 -33.45 -13.45 7.39
CA ALA A 9 -33.02 -12.20 7.99
C ALA A 9 -31.83 -11.64 7.19
N PRO A 10 -31.74 -10.32 6.97
CA PRO A 10 -30.58 -9.73 6.33
C PRO A 10 -29.34 -10.09 7.16
N LEU A 11 -28.33 -10.67 6.52
CA LEU A 11 -27.01 -10.87 7.10
C LEU A 11 -26.60 -9.55 7.77
N SER A 12 -26.30 -9.58 9.07
CA SER A 12 -25.83 -8.39 9.78
C SER A 12 -24.59 -7.86 9.06
N ALA A 13 -24.74 -6.73 8.37
CA ALA A 13 -23.64 -6.07 7.70
C ALA A 13 -22.62 -5.64 8.76
N THR A 14 -21.38 -6.08 8.60
CA THR A 14 -20.27 -5.82 9.53
C THR A 14 -19.35 -4.74 8.97
N ALA A 15 -18.43 -4.23 9.79
CA ALA A 15 -17.36 -3.34 9.33
C ALA A 15 -16.59 -3.93 8.13
N SER A 16 -16.45 -5.26 8.05
CA SER A 16 -15.86 -5.97 6.90
C SER A 16 -16.55 -5.65 5.57
N SER A 17 -17.87 -5.48 5.55
CA SER A 17 -18.60 -5.13 4.32
C SER A 17 -18.25 -3.73 3.80
N ALA A 18 -17.72 -2.84 4.64
CA ALA A 18 -17.36 -1.48 4.25
C ALA A 18 -16.21 -1.44 3.23
N VAL A 19 -15.33 -2.44 3.24
CA VAL A 19 -14.10 -2.49 2.41
C VAL A 19 -14.04 -3.66 1.43
N THR A 20 -14.94 -4.64 1.57
CA THR A 20 -14.91 -5.88 0.75
C THR A 20 -15.02 -5.58 -0.75
N GLU A 21 -15.88 -4.65 -1.16
CA GLU A 21 -16.04 -4.24 -2.57
C GLU A 21 -14.73 -3.65 -3.13
N ALA A 22 -14.04 -2.83 -2.34
CA ALA A 22 -12.79 -2.21 -2.73
C ALA A 22 -11.69 -3.25 -3.00
N TYR A 23 -11.60 -4.27 -2.13
CA TYR A 23 -10.62 -5.34 -2.27
C TYR A 23 -10.96 -6.33 -3.38
N ALA A 24 -12.25 -6.59 -3.63
CA ALA A 24 -12.67 -7.32 -4.82
C ALA A 24 -12.23 -6.57 -6.09
N ARG A 25 -12.46 -5.25 -6.15
CA ARG A 25 -12.06 -4.44 -7.29
C ARG A 25 -10.54 -4.38 -7.47
N LEU A 26 -9.77 -4.34 -6.39
CA LEU A 26 -8.31 -4.46 -6.42
C LEU A 26 -7.87 -5.78 -7.07
N ALA A 27 -8.45 -6.91 -6.64
CA ALA A 27 -8.09 -8.23 -7.16
C ALA A 27 -8.48 -8.40 -8.64
N GLU A 28 -9.54 -7.72 -9.12
CA GLU A 28 -9.93 -7.72 -10.53
C GLU A 28 -8.89 -7.07 -11.44
N VAL A 29 -8.36 -5.91 -11.03
CA VAL A 29 -7.40 -5.16 -11.86
C VAL A 29 -5.95 -5.57 -11.63
N PHE A 30 -5.64 -6.14 -10.47
CA PHE A 30 -4.31 -6.61 -10.12
C PHE A 30 -4.36 -7.99 -9.44
N PRO A 31 -4.56 -9.08 -10.20
CA PRO A 31 -4.79 -10.43 -9.65
C PRO A 31 -3.63 -11.01 -8.83
N GLY A 32 -2.43 -10.42 -8.93
CA GLY A 32 -1.28 -10.78 -8.11
C GLY A 32 -1.36 -10.28 -6.65
N LEU A 33 -2.41 -9.55 -6.29
CA LEU A 33 -2.66 -9.07 -4.94
C LEU A 33 -4.12 -9.37 -4.55
N ARG A 34 -4.31 -10.01 -3.40
CA ARG A 34 -5.64 -10.26 -2.82
C ARG A 34 -5.65 -9.82 -1.37
N ALA A 35 -6.73 -9.18 -0.94
CA ALA A 35 -6.98 -8.86 0.46
C ALA A 35 -8.29 -9.52 0.92
N GLU A 36 -8.22 -10.29 1.99
CA GLU A 36 -9.33 -11.06 2.55
C GLU A 36 -9.63 -10.59 3.98
N VAL A 37 -10.85 -10.12 4.22
CA VAL A 37 -11.27 -9.68 5.56
C VAL A 37 -11.76 -10.89 6.35
N LEU A 38 -11.06 -11.22 7.43
CA LEU A 38 -11.40 -12.32 8.32
C LEU A 38 -12.60 -11.96 9.19
N ALA A 39 -13.37 -12.98 9.58
CA ALA A 39 -14.37 -12.83 10.64
C ALA A 39 -13.68 -12.62 12.00
N ASP A 40 -14.40 -12.05 12.97
CA ASP A 40 -13.85 -11.74 14.30
C ASP A 40 -13.37 -12.99 15.06
N ASP A 41 -14.03 -14.14 14.85
CA ASP A 41 -13.74 -15.43 15.47
C ASP A 41 -12.79 -16.32 14.65
N GLU A 42 -12.50 -15.94 13.41
CA GLU A 42 -11.60 -16.67 12.54
C GLU A 42 -10.14 -16.43 12.96
N SER A 43 -9.32 -17.49 13.00
CA SER A 43 -7.90 -17.36 13.31
C SER A 43 -7.13 -16.82 12.11
N ALA A 44 -6.12 -15.97 12.37
CA ALA A 44 -5.24 -15.51 11.29
C ALA A 44 -4.45 -16.71 10.75
N PRO A 45 -4.23 -16.80 9.43
CA PRO A 45 -3.47 -17.88 8.84
C PRO A 45 -2.02 -17.89 9.36
N ASP A 46 -1.50 -19.09 9.56
CA ASP A 46 -0.12 -19.33 9.97
C ASP A 46 0.61 -20.29 9.01
N GLY A 47 1.87 -20.57 9.31
CA GLY A 47 2.67 -21.55 8.58
C GLY A 47 3.49 -20.95 7.43
N VAL A 48 3.91 -21.83 6.51
CA VAL A 48 4.98 -21.52 5.55
C VAL A 48 4.59 -20.37 4.62
N GLY A 49 5.38 -19.31 4.65
CA GLY A 49 5.24 -18.15 3.77
C GLY A 49 4.25 -17.09 4.28
N TRP A 50 3.53 -17.36 5.37
CA TRP A 50 2.76 -16.38 6.12
C TRP A 50 3.66 -15.67 7.14
N VAL A 51 3.44 -14.37 7.29
CA VAL A 51 4.05 -13.56 8.34
C VAL A 51 3.04 -12.51 8.82
N GLY A 52 2.89 -12.37 10.13
CA GLY A 52 2.12 -11.30 10.73
C GLY A 52 2.86 -9.97 10.64
N ALA A 53 2.13 -8.88 10.41
CA ALA A 53 2.71 -7.54 10.41
C ALA A 53 3.38 -7.20 11.76
N HIS A 54 2.78 -7.65 12.86
CA HIS A 54 3.35 -7.52 14.21
C HIS A 54 4.69 -8.27 14.36
N GLU A 55 4.88 -9.39 13.66
CA GLU A 55 6.14 -10.14 13.67
C GLU A 55 7.25 -9.40 12.91
N LEU A 56 6.90 -8.72 11.81
CA LEU A 56 7.81 -7.82 11.11
C LEU A 56 8.17 -6.61 11.98
N ALA A 57 7.17 -6.01 12.65
CA ALA A 57 7.34 -4.90 13.57
C ALA A 57 8.23 -5.24 14.77
N ALA A 58 8.20 -6.48 15.25
CA ALA A 58 9.07 -6.95 16.33
C ALA A 58 10.56 -6.99 15.95
N GLY A 59 10.90 -7.01 14.65
CA GLY A 59 12.29 -6.93 14.16
C GLY A 59 13.17 -8.17 14.43
N GLY A 60 12.56 -9.27 14.89
CA GLY A 60 13.23 -10.50 15.29
C GLY A 60 13.34 -11.56 14.18
N GLY A 61 13.33 -12.84 14.57
CA GLY A 61 13.59 -13.97 13.66
C GLY A 61 12.60 -14.11 12.48
N ALA A 62 11.36 -13.66 12.65
CA ALA A 62 10.38 -13.62 11.57
C ALA A 62 10.80 -12.63 10.47
N LEU A 63 11.25 -11.43 10.85
CA LEU A 63 11.83 -10.46 9.91
C LEU A 63 13.10 -11.02 9.25
N ASP A 64 13.98 -11.66 10.00
CA ASP A 64 15.19 -12.27 9.44
C ASP A 64 14.84 -13.36 8.40
N THR A 65 13.81 -14.18 8.67
CA THR A 65 13.30 -15.19 7.74
C THR A 65 12.69 -14.55 6.49
N PHE A 66 11.91 -13.49 6.67
CA PHE A 66 11.32 -12.72 5.60
C PHE A 66 12.39 -12.14 4.66
N LEU A 67 13.47 -11.56 5.22
CA LEU A 67 14.59 -11.01 4.46
C LEU A 67 15.51 -12.06 3.85
N ALA A 68 15.66 -13.24 4.47
CA ALA A 68 16.39 -14.35 3.88
C ALA A 68 15.78 -14.79 2.55
N TRP A 69 14.44 -14.75 2.45
CA TRP A 69 13.74 -15.00 1.20
C TRP A 69 14.05 -13.92 0.14
N ASP A 70 14.04 -12.63 0.52
CA ASP A 70 14.44 -11.53 -0.37
C ASP A 70 15.86 -11.73 -0.91
N ASN A 71 16.80 -12.09 -0.04
CA ASN A 71 18.18 -12.32 -0.42
C ASN A 71 18.30 -13.48 -1.42
N ALA A 72 17.60 -14.59 -1.15
CA ALA A 72 17.58 -15.74 -2.04
C ALA A 72 16.95 -15.40 -3.39
N GLN A 73 15.88 -14.60 -3.41
CA GLN A 73 15.27 -14.15 -4.67
C GLN A 73 16.21 -13.24 -5.45
N VAL A 74 16.83 -12.26 -4.80
CA VAL A 74 17.78 -11.36 -5.47
C VAL A 74 18.91 -12.14 -6.14
N LEU A 75 19.45 -13.16 -5.46
CA LEU A 75 20.48 -14.01 -6.04
C LEU A 75 19.99 -14.79 -7.27
N ARG A 76 18.77 -15.35 -7.22
CA ARG A 76 18.16 -16.05 -8.35
C ARG A 76 17.91 -15.14 -9.55
N ASP A 77 17.32 -13.97 -9.30
CA ASP A 77 16.84 -13.09 -10.37
C ASP A 77 17.98 -12.26 -10.99
N TYR A 78 19.01 -11.92 -10.19
CA TYR A 78 20.08 -11.03 -10.63
C TYR A 78 21.47 -11.68 -10.70
N GLY A 79 21.61 -12.93 -10.26
CA GLY A 79 22.89 -13.67 -10.28
C GLY A 79 23.97 -13.08 -9.36
N GLN A 80 23.62 -12.12 -8.50
CA GLN A 80 24.52 -11.50 -7.55
C GLN A 80 23.82 -11.24 -6.22
N GLN A 81 24.59 -11.22 -5.13
CA GLN A 81 24.07 -10.93 -3.81
C GLN A 81 23.99 -9.41 -3.58
N ALA A 82 22.81 -8.92 -3.18
CA ALA A 82 22.66 -7.54 -2.73
C ALA A 82 23.33 -7.32 -1.36
N ARG A 83 23.71 -6.07 -1.08
CA ARG A 83 24.06 -5.69 0.29
C ARG A 83 22.86 -5.90 1.22
N PRO A 84 23.06 -6.24 2.50
CA PRO A 84 21.96 -6.48 3.44
C PRO A 84 20.95 -5.32 3.55
N ASP A 85 21.41 -4.07 3.49
CA ASP A 85 20.55 -2.87 3.56
C ASP A 85 19.67 -2.70 2.31
N VAL A 86 20.13 -3.20 1.17
CA VAL A 86 19.39 -3.20 -0.10
C VAL A 86 18.35 -4.33 -0.09
N VAL A 87 18.71 -5.53 0.38
CA VAL A 87 17.75 -6.63 0.64
C VAL A 87 16.64 -6.16 1.57
N ALA A 88 17.00 -5.50 2.68
CA ALA A 88 16.04 -4.96 3.63
C ALA A 88 15.10 -3.93 2.96
N SER A 89 15.63 -3.06 2.09
CA SER A 89 14.83 -2.08 1.34
C SER A 89 13.81 -2.74 0.41
N PHE A 90 14.17 -3.84 -0.28
CA PHE A 90 13.21 -4.58 -1.11
C PHE A 90 12.18 -5.33 -0.28
N GLY A 91 12.60 -5.96 0.82
CA GLY A 91 11.67 -6.61 1.72
C GLY A 91 10.63 -5.62 2.25
N LEU A 92 11.08 -4.44 2.67
CA LEU A 92 10.18 -3.39 3.13
C LEU A 92 9.23 -2.94 2.01
N HIS A 93 9.73 -2.64 0.81
CA HIS A 93 8.87 -2.27 -0.32
C HIS A 93 7.82 -3.35 -0.64
N ARG A 94 8.22 -4.63 -0.71
CA ARG A 94 7.33 -5.75 -1.01
C ARG A 94 6.22 -5.97 0.02
N TYR A 95 6.43 -5.53 1.25
CA TYR A 95 5.42 -5.56 2.30
C TYR A 95 4.61 -4.26 2.39
N ALA A 96 5.29 -3.11 2.42
CA ALA A 96 4.66 -1.82 2.65
C ALA A 96 3.79 -1.38 1.47
N TRP A 97 4.19 -1.69 0.23
CA TRP A 97 3.39 -1.41 -0.96
C TRP A 97 1.97 -2.00 -0.88
N PRO A 98 1.79 -3.34 -0.70
CA PRO A 98 0.46 -3.89 -0.56
C PRO A 98 -0.23 -3.49 0.76
N ALA A 99 0.49 -3.30 1.85
CA ALA A 99 -0.10 -2.85 3.12
C ALA A 99 -0.72 -1.44 3.01
N CYS A 100 -0.07 -0.51 2.30
CA CYS A 100 -0.64 0.81 2.03
C CYS A 100 -1.96 0.73 1.25
N LEU A 101 -2.05 -0.20 0.29
CA LEU A 101 -3.26 -0.40 -0.52
C LEU A 101 -4.47 -0.87 0.29
N LEU A 102 -4.26 -1.54 1.42
CA LEU A 102 -5.34 -1.90 2.34
C LEU A 102 -6.11 -0.66 2.83
N VAL A 103 -5.45 0.50 2.94
CA VAL A 103 -6.07 1.76 3.36
C VAL A 103 -6.44 2.62 2.16
N THR A 104 -5.53 2.79 1.20
CA THR A 104 -5.69 3.79 0.14
C THR A 104 -6.73 3.38 -0.90
N VAL A 105 -6.91 2.08 -1.17
CA VAL A 105 -7.90 1.62 -2.16
C VAL A 105 -9.35 1.82 -1.67
N PRO A 106 -9.75 1.38 -0.45
CA PRO A 106 -11.08 1.70 0.06
C PRO A 106 -11.36 3.20 0.16
N TRP A 107 -10.34 4.00 0.51
CA TRP A 107 -10.47 5.44 0.56
C TRP A 107 -10.74 6.03 -0.84
N PHE A 108 -9.93 5.64 -1.82
CA PHE A 108 -10.03 6.17 -3.18
C PHE A 108 -11.33 5.77 -3.89
N LEU A 109 -11.80 4.53 -3.68
CA LEU A 109 -12.99 4.00 -4.35
C LEU A 109 -14.29 4.40 -3.65
N HIS A 110 -14.29 4.42 -2.31
CA HIS A 110 -15.54 4.51 -1.53
C HIS A 110 -15.50 5.55 -0.41
N ARG A 111 -14.44 6.35 -0.27
CA ARG A 111 -14.28 7.32 0.84
C ARG A 111 -14.34 6.66 2.23
N ARG A 112 -13.85 5.43 2.34
CA ARG A 112 -13.79 4.67 3.59
C ARG A 112 -12.36 4.36 3.97
N VAL A 113 -11.98 4.62 5.20
CA VAL A 113 -10.60 4.45 5.67
C VAL A 113 -10.59 3.40 6.78
N PRO A 114 -10.22 2.14 6.49
CA PRO A 114 -10.10 1.14 7.55
C PRO A 114 -8.93 1.46 8.48
N ARG A 115 -9.10 1.18 9.77
CA ARG A 115 -7.99 1.14 10.72
C ARG A 115 -7.38 -0.26 10.71
N ILE A 116 -6.07 -0.36 10.46
CA ILE A 116 -5.36 -1.64 10.24
C ILE A 116 -4.14 -1.79 11.15
N PRO A 117 -4.31 -2.00 12.47
CA PRO A 117 -3.18 -2.20 13.36
C PRO A 117 -2.38 -3.47 12.99
N VAL A 118 -1.10 -3.54 13.36
CA VAL A 118 -0.18 -4.61 12.91
C VAL A 118 -0.57 -6.01 13.42
N GLU A 119 -1.35 -6.08 14.48
CA GLU A 119 -1.88 -7.32 15.06
C GLU A 119 -2.98 -7.93 14.18
N ASP A 120 -3.61 -7.11 13.34
CA ASP A 120 -4.77 -7.50 12.54
C ASP A 120 -4.41 -7.77 11.08
N VAL A 121 -3.13 -7.82 10.70
CA VAL A 121 -2.71 -8.06 9.30
C VAL A 121 -1.69 -9.20 9.23
N ALA A 122 -1.92 -10.14 8.31
CA ALA A 122 -0.94 -11.15 7.92
C ALA A 122 -0.74 -11.16 6.40
N PHE A 123 0.46 -11.52 5.96
CA PHE A 123 0.88 -11.48 4.57
C PHE A 123 1.49 -12.80 4.13
N GLN A 124 0.89 -13.41 3.11
CA GLN A 124 1.45 -14.50 2.34
C GLN A 124 2.21 -13.92 1.15
N ARG A 125 3.53 -13.94 1.28
CA ARG A 125 4.41 -13.26 0.35
C ARG A 125 4.45 -13.86 -1.06
N ALA A 126 4.42 -15.19 -1.18
CA ALA A 126 4.60 -15.87 -2.47
C ALA A 126 3.41 -15.72 -3.43
N SER A 127 2.23 -15.45 -2.90
CA SER A 127 0.97 -15.31 -3.63
C SER A 127 0.41 -13.90 -3.60
N GLY A 128 1.03 -12.98 -2.85
CA GLY A 128 0.50 -11.63 -2.66
C GLY A 128 -0.84 -11.63 -1.92
N HIS A 129 -1.04 -12.56 -0.98
CA HIS A 129 -2.30 -12.66 -0.25
C HIS A 129 -2.17 -11.97 1.11
N LEU A 130 -3.04 -11.01 1.40
CA LEU A 130 -3.17 -10.38 2.71
C LEU A 130 -4.48 -10.83 3.35
N THR A 131 -4.41 -11.12 4.64
CA THR A 131 -5.62 -11.24 5.47
C THR A 131 -5.63 -10.12 6.47
N LEU A 132 -6.81 -9.55 6.73
CA LEU A 132 -6.95 -8.51 7.73
C LEU A 132 -8.24 -8.61 8.54
N ARG A 133 -8.26 -8.05 9.75
CA ARG A 133 -9.50 -7.75 10.47
C ARG A 133 -9.80 -6.26 10.42
N VAL A 134 -11.02 -5.91 10.05
CA VAL A 134 -11.48 -4.51 10.03
C VAL A 134 -12.55 -4.36 11.09
N ARG A 135 -12.17 -3.79 12.23
CA ARG A 135 -13.09 -3.53 13.35
C ARG A 135 -13.71 -2.13 13.28
N GLU A 136 -12.95 -1.18 12.75
CA GLU A 136 -13.33 0.22 12.65
C GLU A 136 -12.88 0.81 11.31
N PHE A 137 -13.67 1.76 10.79
CA PHE A 137 -13.31 2.54 9.62
C PHE A 137 -13.88 3.95 9.72
N ALA A 138 -13.18 4.94 9.16
CA ALA A 138 -13.70 6.29 9.02
C ALA A 138 -14.47 6.46 7.70
N CYS A 139 -15.54 7.24 7.71
CA CYS A 139 -16.33 7.59 6.52
C CYS A 139 -16.94 9.00 6.64
N LEU A 140 -17.50 9.51 5.54
CA LEU A 140 -18.21 10.80 5.52
C LEU A 140 -19.64 10.67 6.07
N PRO A 141 -20.31 11.77 6.47
CA PRO A 141 -21.64 11.74 7.05
C PRO A 141 -22.72 11.15 6.13
N ASP A 142 -22.57 11.35 4.82
CA ASP A 142 -23.55 10.89 3.81
C ASP A 142 -23.21 9.49 3.25
N ASP A 143 -22.16 8.82 3.75
CA ASP A 143 -21.83 7.46 3.31
C ASP A 143 -22.90 6.46 3.78
N PRO A 144 -23.46 5.62 2.90
CA PRO A 144 -24.39 4.56 3.30
C PRO A 144 -23.84 3.61 4.39
N ALA A 145 -22.52 3.45 4.46
CA ALA A 145 -21.84 2.65 5.47
C ALA A 145 -21.75 3.34 6.85
N ALA A 146 -22.12 4.61 6.99
CA ALA A 146 -22.10 5.33 8.27
C ALA A 146 -22.98 4.70 9.36
N ALA A 147 -23.96 3.87 8.97
CA ALA A 147 -24.82 3.12 9.88
C ALA A 147 -24.26 1.74 10.28
N LEU A 148 -23.14 1.29 9.68
CA LEU A 148 -22.53 0.00 10.01
C LEU A 148 -21.85 0.04 11.39
N PRO A 149 -21.83 -1.09 12.11
CA PRO A 149 -20.97 -1.24 13.28
C PRO A 149 -19.52 -0.90 12.94
N GLY A 150 -18.83 -0.18 13.83
CA GLY A 150 -17.43 0.23 13.63
C GLY A 150 -17.24 1.47 12.74
N ALA A 151 -18.31 2.05 12.18
CA ALA A 151 -18.22 3.31 11.43
C ALA A 151 -17.88 4.49 12.37
N ARG A 152 -16.84 5.25 12.00
CA ARG A 152 -16.48 6.54 12.59
C ARG A 152 -16.74 7.65 11.58
N VAL A 153 -17.84 8.37 11.76
CA VAL A 153 -18.17 9.50 10.89
C VAL A 153 -17.25 10.68 11.17
N VAL A 154 -16.53 11.15 10.16
CA VAL A 154 -15.70 12.36 10.21
C VAL A 154 -16.41 13.54 9.56
N ALA A 155 -15.97 14.76 9.89
CA ALA A 155 -16.68 15.98 9.51
C ALA A 155 -16.66 16.26 8.00
N ASP A 156 -15.52 16.03 7.34
CA ASP A 156 -15.31 16.40 5.94
C ASP A 156 -14.17 15.58 5.28
N GLU A 157 -13.96 15.84 3.99
CA GLU A 157 -12.91 15.24 3.16
C GLU A 157 -11.48 15.49 3.70
N ALA A 158 -11.23 16.63 4.36
CA ALA A 158 -9.91 16.91 4.93
C ALA A 158 -9.65 16.06 6.19
N ALA A 159 -10.67 15.90 7.03
CA ALA A 159 -10.63 14.98 8.16
C ALA A 159 -10.46 13.52 7.69
N LEU A 160 -11.14 13.12 6.61
CA LEU A 160 -10.99 11.78 6.03
C LEU A 160 -9.56 11.52 5.52
N ARG A 161 -8.94 12.49 4.82
CA ARG A 161 -7.53 12.40 4.41
C ARG A 161 -6.58 12.31 5.60
N ALA A 162 -6.87 13.00 6.70
CA ALA A 162 -6.09 12.86 7.93
C ALA A 162 -6.18 11.44 8.50
N GLU A 163 -7.36 10.81 8.46
CA GLU A 163 -7.53 9.40 8.86
C GLU A 163 -6.74 8.44 7.97
N VAL A 164 -6.63 8.69 6.65
CA VAL A 164 -5.79 7.88 5.75
C VAL A 164 -4.34 7.89 6.21
N LEU A 165 -3.79 9.10 6.44
CA LEU A 165 -2.42 9.26 6.90
C LEU A 165 -2.23 8.67 8.31
N ALA A 166 -3.21 8.79 9.19
CA ALA A 166 -3.15 8.23 10.54
C ALA A 166 -3.16 6.70 10.52
N SER A 167 -4.07 6.07 9.77
CA SER A 167 -4.18 4.61 9.67
C SER A 167 -2.92 3.98 9.08
N VAL A 168 -2.39 4.55 7.98
CA VAL A 168 -1.13 4.08 7.40
C VAL A 168 0.05 4.29 8.36
N ALA A 169 0.08 5.42 9.09
CA ALA A 169 1.18 5.70 10.02
C ALA A 169 1.15 4.80 11.25
N GLU A 170 -0.04 4.49 11.77
CA GLU A 170 -0.24 3.52 12.84
C GLU A 170 0.26 2.14 12.45
N HIS A 171 -0.04 1.71 11.22
CA HIS A 171 0.39 0.41 10.71
C HIS A 171 1.90 0.37 10.42
N LEU A 172 2.40 1.32 9.62
CA LEU A 172 3.79 1.29 9.17
C LEU A 172 4.77 1.75 10.23
N GLY A 173 4.40 2.60 11.19
CA GLY A 173 5.31 3.09 12.22
C GLY A 173 6.10 1.97 12.92
N PRO A 174 5.41 0.98 13.53
CA PRO A 174 6.05 -0.18 14.14
C PRO A 174 6.86 -1.03 13.15
N VAL A 175 6.35 -1.23 11.92
CA VAL A 175 7.07 -2.00 10.87
C VAL A 175 8.38 -1.31 10.50
N LEU A 176 8.36 0.01 10.31
CA LEU A 176 9.56 0.80 10.02
C LEU A 176 10.56 0.74 11.18
N ASP A 177 10.09 0.75 12.43
CA ASP A 177 10.95 0.60 13.60
C ASP A 177 11.59 -0.81 13.64
N GLY A 178 10.85 -1.87 13.30
CA GLY A 178 11.36 -3.24 13.20
C GLY A 178 12.41 -3.43 12.09
N PHE A 179 12.20 -2.80 10.93
CA PHE A 179 13.17 -2.82 9.83
C PHE A 179 14.38 -1.90 10.06
N GLY A 180 14.23 -0.84 10.85
CA GLY A 180 15.24 0.19 11.07
C GLY A 180 16.67 -0.32 11.33
N PRO A 181 16.90 -1.27 12.25
CA PRO A 181 18.22 -1.83 12.52
C PRO A 181 18.89 -2.54 11.34
N ARG A 182 18.12 -2.96 10.33
CA ARG A 182 18.59 -3.69 9.13
C ARG A 182 18.87 -2.71 7.99
N MET A 183 18.47 -1.46 8.16
CA MET A 183 18.59 -0.37 7.20
C MET A 183 19.80 0.49 7.54
N ARG A 184 20.52 0.96 6.52
CA ARG A 184 21.57 1.99 6.68
C ARG A 184 21.02 3.40 6.57
N ARG A 185 19.79 3.61 7.07
CA ARG A 185 18.99 4.82 6.85
C ARG A 185 18.27 5.22 8.12
N GLY A 186 18.28 6.52 8.41
CA GLY A 186 17.56 7.07 9.56
C GLY A 186 16.04 7.11 9.36
N LYS A 187 15.31 7.30 10.46
CA LYS A 187 13.84 7.36 10.52
C LYS A 187 13.21 8.25 9.44
N ARG A 188 13.80 9.43 9.17
CA ARG A 188 13.31 10.34 8.13
C ARG A 188 13.27 9.68 6.73
N ALA A 189 14.30 8.91 6.37
CA ALA A 189 14.36 8.25 5.07
C ALA A 189 13.37 7.07 4.97
N LEU A 190 13.11 6.38 6.09
CA LEU A 190 12.09 5.33 6.16
C LEU A 190 10.68 5.89 5.99
N TRP A 191 10.38 7.03 6.62
CA TRP A 191 9.11 7.73 6.38
C TRP A 191 8.99 8.32 4.97
N GLY A 192 10.10 8.65 4.32
CA GLY A 192 10.10 8.98 2.88
C GLY A 192 9.71 7.77 2.02
N MET A 193 10.10 6.56 2.41
CA MET A 193 9.66 5.34 1.74
C MET A 193 8.16 5.12 1.95
N ALA A 194 7.64 5.30 3.16
CA ALA A 194 6.20 5.21 3.42
C ALA A 194 5.39 6.20 2.55
N THR A 195 5.86 7.45 2.39
CA THR A 195 5.26 8.40 1.43
C THR A 195 5.24 7.82 0.02
N ASP A 196 6.36 7.27 -0.44
CA ASP A 196 6.45 6.69 -1.78
C ASP A 196 5.52 5.49 -1.97
N GLU A 197 5.39 4.61 -0.96
CA GLU A 197 4.49 3.45 -1.05
C GLU A 197 3.01 3.86 -1.10
N VAL A 198 2.60 4.88 -0.34
CA VAL A 198 1.23 5.43 -0.41
C VAL A 198 0.94 5.98 -1.81
N VAL A 199 1.85 6.81 -2.33
CA VAL A 199 1.63 7.53 -3.59
C VAL A 199 1.72 6.57 -4.78
N GLU A 200 2.76 5.75 -4.85
CA GLU A 200 2.98 4.88 -6.02
C GLU A 200 2.09 3.65 -6.02
N GLY A 201 1.75 3.11 -4.84
CA GLY A 201 0.74 2.05 -4.74
C GLY A 201 -0.58 2.50 -5.34
N LEU A 202 -1.15 3.58 -4.80
CA LEU A 202 -2.45 4.03 -5.28
C LEU A 202 -2.39 4.52 -6.73
N TRP A 203 -1.34 5.25 -7.13
CA TRP A 203 -1.20 5.73 -8.51
C TRP A 203 -1.15 4.58 -9.51
N TYR A 204 -0.39 3.52 -9.23
CA TYR A 204 -0.32 2.33 -10.09
C TYR A 204 -1.68 1.64 -10.21
N ILE A 205 -2.37 1.38 -9.09
CA ILE A 205 -3.68 0.74 -9.11
C ILE A 205 -4.73 1.62 -9.82
N ALA A 206 -4.68 2.94 -9.61
CA ALA A 206 -5.58 3.87 -10.29
C ALA A 206 -5.34 3.93 -11.80
N HIS A 207 -4.09 3.80 -12.27
CA HIS A 207 -3.80 3.66 -13.69
C HIS A 207 -4.49 2.41 -14.28
N LEU A 208 -4.39 1.26 -13.59
CA LEU A 208 -5.08 0.03 -14.01
C LEU A 208 -6.62 0.16 -13.99
N LEU A 209 -7.16 1.05 -13.15
CA LEU A 209 -8.58 1.37 -13.08
C LEU A 209 -9.03 2.40 -14.15
N GLY A 210 -8.11 3.01 -14.90
CA GLY A 210 -8.41 4.12 -15.82
C GLY A 210 -8.68 5.45 -15.12
N GLU A 211 -8.26 5.59 -13.86
CA GLU A 211 -8.57 6.71 -12.95
C GLU A 211 -7.30 7.48 -12.54
N GLU A 212 -6.24 7.38 -13.35
CA GLU A 212 -4.91 7.92 -13.04
C GLU A 212 -4.93 9.40 -12.64
N ARG A 213 -5.57 10.25 -13.46
CA ARG A 213 -5.64 11.70 -13.23
C ARG A 213 -6.39 12.04 -11.95
N ARG A 214 -7.45 11.29 -11.62
CA ARG A 214 -8.19 11.46 -10.37
C ARG A 214 -7.31 11.10 -9.17
N ALA A 215 -6.60 9.98 -9.25
CA ALA A 215 -5.69 9.57 -8.18
C ALA A 215 -4.55 10.57 -7.96
N MET A 216 -4.00 11.15 -9.02
CA MET A 216 -2.99 12.21 -8.89
C MET A 216 -3.52 13.39 -8.07
N ALA A 217 -4.72 13.89 -8.40
CA ALA A 217 -5.34 15.01 -7.68
C ALA A 217 -5.66 14.66 -6.21
N GLU A 218 -6.19 13.45 -5.94
CA GLU A 218 -6.47 12.98 -4.58
C GLU A 218 -5.18 12.84 -3.75
N LEU A 219 -4.11 12.30 -4.34
CA LEU A 219 -2.81 12.14 -3.69
C LEU A 219 -2.12 13.48 -3.44
N GLU A 220 -2.24 14.45 -4.34
CA GLU A 220 -1.81 15.83 -4.11
C GLU A 220 -2.57 16.49 -2.96
N ALA A 221 -3.89 16.26 -2.87
CA ALA A 221 -4.70 16.74 -1.76
C ALA A 221 -4.39 16.02 -0.43
N LEU A 222 -3.97 14.74 -0.49
CA LEU A 222 -3.55 13.94 0.67
C LEU A 222 -2.20 14.41 1.21
N LEU A 223 -1.27 14.75 0.33
CA LEU A 223 0.10 15.16 0.67
C LEU A 223 0.45 16.51 0.00
N PRO A 224 -0.26 17.60 0.33
CA PRO A 224 -0.05 18.92 -0.29
C PRO A 224 1.25 19.59 0.15
N GLY A 225 1.91 19.02 1.16
CA GLY A 225 3.17 19.44 1.74
C GLY A 225 3.73 18.34 2.63
N THR A 226 4.80 18.63 3.38
CA THR A 226 5.32 17.67 4.36
C THR A 226 4.40 17.56 5.57
N THR A 227 3.69 16.44 5.69
CA THR A 227 2.83 16.11 6.84
C THR A 227 3.54 15.11 7.73
N LYS A 228 3.91 15.47 8.96
CA LYS A 228 4.57 14.53 9.88
C LYS A 228 3.66 13.32 10.19
N PRO A 229 4.20 12.10 10.33
CA PRO A 229 5.62 11.74 10.25
C PRO A 229 6.17 11.54 8.83
N TYR A 230 5.31 11.61 7.81
CA TYR A 230 5.68 11.49 6.40
C TYR A 230 6.68 12.57 5.96
N VAL A 231 7.38 12.25 4.88
CA VAL A 231 8.42 13.09 4.31
C VAL A 231 8.20 13.22 2.81
N GLY A 232 8.25 14.46 2.31
CA GLY A 232 8.00 14.75 0.89
C GLY A 232 6.53 15.11 0.63
N THR A 233 6.15 15.02 -0.63
CA THR A 233 4.79 15.29 -1.15
C THR A 233 4.40 14.18 -2.13
N ALA A 234 3.21 14.26 -2.74
CA ALA A 234 2.87 13.41 -3.88
C ALA A 234 3.89 13.53 -5.02
N GLY A 235 4.40 14.74 -5.26
CA GLY A 235 5.56 14.98 -6.12
C GLY A 235 5.32 14.77 -7.61
N PHE A 236 4.06 14.78 -8.06
CA PHE A 236 3.74 14.63 -9.47
C PHE A 236 4.24 15.80 -10.31
N ARG A 237 4.64 15.47 -11.55
CA ARG A 237 5.00 16.42 -12.59
C ARG A 237 4.81 15.76 -13.95
N GLU A 238 4.82 16.57 -15.00
CA GLU A 238 4.67 16.09 -16.37
C GLU A 238 5.98 16.28 -17.14
N LEU A 239 6.28 15.31 -17.98
CA LEU A 239 7.31 15.41 -19.01
C LEU A 239 6.64 15.49 -20.38
N THR A 240 7.33 16.10 -21.35
CA THR A 240 6.90 16.12 -22.74
C THR A 240 7.59 14.99 -23.48
N GLY A 241 6.81 14.10 -24.08
CA GLY A 241 7.30 13.04 -24.93
C GLY A 241 7.69 13.52 -26.33
N PRO A 242 8.28 12.65 -27.16
CA PRO A 242 8.80 13.01 -28.48
C PRO A 242 7.73 13.55 -29.45
N ASP A 243 6.48 13.11 -29.31
CA ASP A 243 5.35 13.53 -30.15
C ASP A 243 4.51 14.65 -29.48
N GLY A 244 5.02 15.24 -28.39
CA GLY A 244 4.36 16.29 -27.64
C GLY A 244 3.34 15.79 -26.62
N GLU A 245 3.23 14.47 -26.44
CA GLU A 245 2.35 13.86 -25.44
C GLU A 245 2.81 14.18 -24.01
N SER A 246 1.86 14.31 -23.09
CA SER A 246 2.16 14.49 -21.68
C SER A 246 2.43 13.12 -21.03
N LEU A 247 3.59 12.99 -20.39
CA LEU A 247 4.06 11.78 -19.72
C LEU A 247 4.10 12.04 -18.20
N PRO A 248 3.09 11.56 -17.44
CA PRO A 248 3.07 11.72 -15.99
C PRO A 248 4.24 11.02 -15.32
N THR A 249 4.84 11.67 -14.34
CA THR A 249 5.88 11.11 -13.47
C THR A 249 5.79 11.75 -12.09
N ARG A 250 6.63 11.29 -11.17
CA ARG A 250 6.87 11.97 -9.90
C ARG A 250 8.33 11.97 -9.47
N ASP A 251 8.65 12.89 -8.58
CA ASP A 251 9.89 12.89 -7.81
C ASP A 251 9.67 12.17 -6.48
N ARG A 252 10.35 11.04 -6.31
CA ARG A 252 10.29 10.23 -5.09
C ARG A 252 10.88 10.95 -3.89
N ALA A 253 10.31 10.70 -2.71
CA ALA A 253 10.86 11.16 -1.44
C ALA A 253 12.05 10.29 -0.97
N SER A 254 12.17 9.07 -1.47
CA SER A 254 13.22 8.11 -1.13
C SER A 254 13.85 7.43 -2.35
N CYS A 255 14.95 6.70 -2.14
CA CYS A 255 15.60 5.89 -3.18
C CYS A 255 15.51 4.42 -2.81
N CYS A 256 15.00 3.51 -3.63
CA CYS A 256 14.93 2.08 -3.28
C CYS A 256 16.28 1.33 -3.34
N LEU A 257 17.37 1.98 -3.82
CA LEU A 257 18.70 1.40 -4.06
C LEU A 257 18.76 0.30 -5.12
N PHE A 258 17.69 0.10 -5.90
CA PHE A 258 17.65 -0.90 -6.96
C PHE A 258 18.78 -0.77 -8.00
N TYR A 259 19.21 0.46 -8.27
CA TYR A 259 20.34 0.74 -9.17
C TYR A 259 21.65 0.04 -8.78
N THR A 260 21.79 -0.42 -7.53
CA THR A 260 22.98 -1.17 -7.08
C THR A 260 23.02 -2.61 -7.60
N LEU A 261 21.89 -3.13 -8.10
CA LEU A 261 21.79 -4.46 -8.71
C LEU A 261 21.71 -4.41 -10.24
N ARG A 262 20.87 -3.51 -10.76
CA ARG A 262 20.63 -3.33 -12.20
C ARG A 262 20.46 -1.83 -12.49
N PRO A 263 21.56 -1.09 -12.67
CA PRO A 263 21.52 0.35 -12.93
C PRO A 263 20.76 0.73 -14.22
N GLU A 264 20.66 -0.18 -15.18
CA GLU A 264 19.92 -0.04 -16.43
C GLU A 264 18.39 -0.14 -16.26
N ASP A 265 17.93 -0.86 -15.22
CA ASP A 265 16.52 -1.22 -15.02
C ASP A 265 15.83 -0.35 -13.95
N THR A 266 16.24 0.92 -13.83
CA THR A 266 15.56 1.85 -12.91
C THR A 266 14.11 2.09 -13.32
N CYS A 267 13.21 2.19 -12.34
CA CYS A 267 11.82 2.60 -12.56
C CYS A 267 11.70 4.03 -13.10
N VAL A 268 10.53 4.35 -13.66
CA VAL A 268 10.19 5.68 -14.20
C VAL A 268 9.98 6.74 -13.12
N THR A 269 10.14 6.42 -11.84
CA THR A 269 10.11 7.39 -10.72
C THR A 269 11.44 7.48 -9.98
N CYS A 270 12.48 6.79 -10.46
CA CYS A 270 13.78 6.74 -9.79
C CYS A 270 14.43 8.14 -9.70
N PRO A 271 14.89 8.57 -8.51
CA PRO A 271 15.56 9.86 -8.34
C PRO A 271 17.00 9.89 -8.91
N ARG A 272 17.49 8.75 -9.42
CA ARG A 272 18.82 8.63 -10.05
C ARG A 272 18.76 8.68 -11.58
N THR A 273 17.56 8.78 -12.15
CA THR A 273 17.32 8.77 -13.59
C THR A 273 16.99 10.18 -14.04
N CYS A 274 17.71 10.69 -15.05
CA CYS A 274 17.44 12.02 -15.61
C CYS A 274 16.15 12.01 -16.46
N ASP A 275 15.63 13.20 -16.77
CA ASP A 275 14.38 13.32 -17.51
C ASP A 275 14.47 12.74 -18.93
N ALA A 276 15.60 12.89 -19.63
CA ALA A 276 15.78 12.31 -20.95
C ALA A 276 15.67 10.77 -20.94
N ASP A 277 16.26 10.12 -19.94
CA ASP A 277 16.18 8.67 -19.78
C ASP A 277 14.78 8.21 -19.35
N ARG A 278 14.10 9.04 -18.56
CA ARG A 278 12.73 8.81 -18.11
C ARG A 278 11.73 8.89 -19.27
N VAL A 279 11.86 9.90 -20.14
CA VAL A 279 11.06 10.00 -21.37
C VAL A 279 11.25 8.74 -22.21
N ARG A 280 12.49 8.29 -22.45
CA ARG A 280 12.73 7.05 -23.21
C ARG A 280 12.08 5.80 -22.60
N LYS A 281 11.91 5.73 -21.28
CA LYS A 281 11.24 4.61 -20.60
C LYS A 281 9.71 4.72 -20.61
N LEU A 282 9.17 5.94 -20.69
CA LEU A 282 7.73 6.22 -20.68
C LEU A 282 7.11 6.21 -22.09
N THR A 283 7.91 6.50 -23.12
CA THR A 283 7.48 6.39 -24.50
C THR A 283 7.52 4.92 -24.94
N PRO A 284 6.43 4.36 -25.49
CA PRO A 284 6.44 3.01 -26.06
C PRO A 284 7.54 2.85 -27.10
N ALA A 285 8.15 1.66 -27.17
CA ALA A 285 8.99 1.32 -28.31
C ALA A 285 8.11 1.33 -29.58
N PRO A 286 8.61 1.85 -30.72
CA PRO A 286 7.88 1.89 -31.97
C PRO A 286 7.52 0.50 -32.51
#